data_AF-A0A958L244-F1
#
_entry.id   AF-A0A958L244-F1
#
_cell.length_a   1.000
_cell.length_b   1.000
_cell.length_c   1.000
_cell.angle_alpha   90.00
_cell.angle_beta   90.00
_cell.angle_gamma   90.00
#
_symmetry.space_group_name_H-M   'P 1'
#
loop_
_entity.id
_entity.type
_entity.pdbx_description
1 polymer ?
#
loop_
_entity_poly.entity_id
_entity_poly.type
_entity_poly.pdbx_seq_one_letter_code
_entity_poly.pdbx_strand_id
1 'polypeptide(L)'
;MKSKIALVSFLKGVQSAARFSQRTATLKAKDNHLKAFLDPEGSQAFTDFEFPPSLILQARHALIRFFPTGVISPTTIEIHSRTRTCLVTLSLRGRIRDRCIFEGFTVG
;
A
#
# COMPACT_ATOMS: atom_id res chain seq x y z
N MET A 1 -2.92 11.26 11.44
CA MET A 1 -3.95 10.72 10.52
C MET A 1 -3.76 11.14 9.06
N LYS A 2 -3.06 12.24 8.73
CA LYS A 2 -2.84 12.68 7.33
C LYS A 2 -2.18 11.61 6.44
N SER A 3 -1.16 10.90 6.93
CA SER A 3 -0.45 9.86 6.15
C SER A 3 -1.31 8.64 5.79
N LYS A 4 -2.34 8.31 6.58
CA LYS A 4 -3.29 7.22 6.28
C LYS A 4 -4.14 7.56 5.06
N ILE A 5 -4.73 8.76 5.04
CA ILE A 5 -5.59 9.22 3.95
C ILE A 5 -4.79 9.28 2.65
N ALA A 6 -3.56 9.81 2.72
CA ALA A 6 -2.68 9.91 1.57
C ALA A 6 -2.32 8.53 1.00
N LEU A 7 -2.03 7.53 1.85
CA LEU A 7 -1.76 6.15 1.41
C LEU A 7 -2.99 5.51 0.75
N VAL A 8 -4.18 5.65 1.33
CA VAL A 8 -5.41 5.10 0.74
C VAL A 8 -5.70 5.74 -0.63
N SER A 9 -5.52 7.06 -0.76
CA SER A 9 -5.66 7.77 -2.03
C SER A 9 -4.63 7.30 -3.05
N PHE A 10 -3.37 7.11 -2.65
CA PHE A 10 -2.31 6.57 -3.49
C PHE A 10 -2.68 5.18 -4.03
N LEU A 11 -3.10 4.25 -3.16
CA LEU A 11 -3.47 2.88 -3.57
C LEU A 11 -4.67 2.87 -4.54
N LYS A 12 -5.66 3.76 -4.33
CA LYS A 12 -6.77 3.95 -5.28
C LYS A 12 -6.29 4.50 -6.61
N GLY A 13 -5.32 5.41 -6.61
CA GLY A 13 -4.69 5.93 -7.83
C GLY A 13 -4.02 4.82 -8.65
N VAL A 14 -3.24 3.95 -7.99
CA VAL A 14 -2.61 2.77 -8.62
C VAL A 14 -3.65 1.83 -9.21
N GLN A 15 -4.74 1.56 -8.48
CA GLN A 15 -5.85 0.73 -8.98
C GLN A 15 -6.53 1.35 -10.22
N SER A 16 -6.77 2.67 -10.20
CA SER A 16 -7.34 3.39 -11.35
C SER A 16 -6.41 3.39 -12.56
N ALA A 17 -5.10 3.55 -12.35
CA ALA A 17 -4.11 3.48 -13.41
C ALA A 17 -4.09 2.10 -14.08
N ALA A 18 -4.15 1.01 -13.30
CA ALA A 18 -4.24 -0.35 -13.83
C ALA A 18 -5.50 -0.54 -14.71
N ARG A 19 -6.65 -0.05 -14.24
CA ARG A 19 -7.92 -0.12 -15.00
C ARG A 19 -7.90 0.70 -16.27
N PHE A 20 -7.45 1.96 -16.20
CA PHE A 20 -7.46 2.87 -17.33
C PHE A 20 -6.49 2.41 -18.43
N SER A 21 -5.29 1.96 -18.04
CA SER A 21 -4.27 1.48 -18.98
C SER A 21 -4.54 0.06 -19.50
N GLN A 22 -5.53 -0.66 -18.95
CA GLN A 22 -5.77 -2.08 -19.22
C GLN A 22 -4.53 -2.97 -18.98
N ARG A 23 -3.67 -2.55 -18.04
CA ARG A 23 -2.41 -3.23 -17.69
C ARG A 23 -2.37 -3.55 -16.20
N THR A 24 -1.58 -4.55 -15.82
CA THR A 24 -1.31 -4.83 -14.42
C THR A 24 -0.40 -3.75 -13.85
N ALA A 25 -0.78 -3.14 -12.74
CA ALA A 25 0.12 -2.28 -11.98
C ALA A 25 0.76 -3.09 -10.84
N THR A 26 2.08 -3.07 -10.76
CA THR A 26 2.85 -3.72 -9.70
C THR A 26 3.38 -2.66 -8.74
N LEU A 27 2.99 -2.78 -7.48
CA LEU A 27 3.46 -1.93 -6.38
C LEU A 27 4.55 -2.66 -5.60
N LYS A 28 5.72 -2.03 -5.53
CA LYS A 28 6.90 -2.51 -4.82
C LYS A 28 7.16 -1.63 -3.60
N ALA A 29 7.42 -2.25 -2.46
CA ALA A 29 7.90 -1.56 -1.27
C ALA A 29 9.41 -1.78 -1.15
N LYS A 30 10.14 -0.70 -0.88
CA LYS A 30 11.56 -0.75 -0.53
C LYS A 30 11.79 0.30 0.55
N ASP A 31 12.31 -0.14 1.70
CA ASP A 31 12.51 0.72 2.87
C ASP A 31 11.18 1.39 3.28
N ASN A 32 11.15 2.73 3.34
CA ASN A 32 9.95 3.53 3.61
C ASN A 32 9.31 4.13 2.33
N HIS A 33 9.61 3.56 1.17
CA HIS A 33 9.08 3.99 -0.12
C HIS A 33 8.20 2.92 -0.75
N LEU A 34 7.09 3.37 -1.33
CA LEU A 34 6.21 2.59 -2.19
C LEU A 34 6.31 3.14 -3.60
N LYS A 35 6.57 2.28 -4.59
CA LYS A 35 6.69 2.66 -6.01
C LYS A 35 5.82 1.77 -6.87
N ALA A 36 5.00 2.36 -7.73
CA ALA A 36 4.10 1.64 -8.63
C ALA A 36 4.59 1.70 -10.07
N PHE A 37 4.51 0.55 -10.75
CA PHE A 37 4.97 0.33 -12.12
C PHE A 37 3.84 -0.29 -12.94
N LEU A 38 3.80 -0.07 -14.25
CA LEU A 38 2.88 -0.77 -15.16
C LEU A 38 3.64 -1.90 -15.88
N ASP A 39 3.18 -3.14 -15.76
CA ASP A 39 3.76 -4.29 -16.45
C ASP A 39 3.34 -4.31 -17.93
N PRO A 40 4.12 -4.89 -18.87
CA PRO A 40 5.45 -5.47 -18.68
C PRO A 40 6.62 -4.48 -18.87
N GLU A 41 6.39 -3.18 -19.13
CA GLU A 41 7.42 -2.24 -19.62
C GLU A 41 7.86 -1.18 -18.61
N GLY A 42 7.38 -1.24 -17.37
CA GLY A 42 7.67 -0.21 -16.37
C GLY A 42 9.08 -0.29 -15.80
N SER A 43 10.10 0.18 -16.52
CA SER A 43 11.42 0.50 -15.94
C SER A 43 11.34 1.70 -14.99
N GLN A 44 10.36 2.58 -15.22
CA GLN A 44 10.10 3.78 -14.44
C GLN A 44 8.82 3.63 -13.62
N ALA A 45 8.86 4.07 -12.36
CA ALA A 45 7.66 4.18 -11.55
C ALA A 45 6.79 5.32 -12.08
N PHE A 46 5.49 5.09 -12.28
CA PHE A 46 4.56 6.15 -12.70
C PHE A 46 4.05 6.98 -11.52
N THR A 47 4.17 6.44 -10.31
CA THR A 47 3.86 7.14 -9.06
C THR A 47 4.61 6.49 -7.90
N ASP A 48 4.92 7.30 -6.89
CA ASP A 48 5.58 6.88 -5.67
C ASP A 48 4.92 7.52 -4.43
N PHE A 49 5.17 6.90 -3.29
CA PHE A 49 4.70 7.36 -1.99
C PHE A 49 5.77 7.12 -0.94
N GLU A 50 6.22 8.20 -0.32
CA GLU A 50 7.20 8.18 0.75
C GLU A 50 6.51 8.33 2.11
N PHE A 51 6.81 7.41 3.03
CA PHE A 51 6.40 7.55 4.42
C PHE A 51 7.33 8.51 5.15
N PRO A 52 6.80 9.35 6.07
CA PRO A 52 7.63 10.16 6.96
C PRO A 52 8.64 9.29 7.73
N PRO A 53 9.84 9.81 8.08
CA PRO A 53 10.87 9.04 8.79
C PRO A 53 10.44 8.46 10.15
N SER A 54 9.37 9.00 10.75
CA SER A 54 8.80 8.53 12.02
C SER A 54 7.89 7.30 11.88
N LEU A 55 7.63 6.85 10.65
CA LEU A 55 6.87 5.64 10.33
C LEU A 55 7.81 4.60 9.73
N ILE A 56 7.60 3.34 10.08
CA ILE A 56 8.35 2.21 9.55
C ILE A 56 7.39 1.33 8.76
N LEU A 57 7.65 1.15 7.48
CA LEU A 57 6.89 0.27 6.62
C LEU A 57 7.39 -1.17 6.78
N GLN A 58 6.54 -2.07 7.25
CA GLN A 58 6.78 -3.51 7.21
C GLN A 58 5.80 -4.15 6.24
N ALA A 59 6.23 -4.28 4.97
CA ALA A 59 5.49 -5.02 3.96
C ALA A 59 6.05 -6.45 3.86
N ARG A 60 5.44 -7.39 4.59
CA ARG A 60 5.74 -8.83 4.40
C ARG A 60 5.27 -9.23 2.99
N HIS A 61 6.22 -9.38 2.07
CA HIS A 61 6.01 -9.76 0.66
C HIS A 61 5.51 -8.60 -0.24
N ALA A 62 6.42 -7.71 -0.62
CA ALA A 62 6.12 -6.45 -1.28
C ALA A 62 6.01 -6.51 -2.82
N LEU A 63 5.24 -7.45 -3.35
CA LEU A 63 4.80 -7.42 -4.75
C LEU A 63 3.28 -7.43 -4.77
N ILE A 64 2.69 -6.25 -4.72
CA ILE A 64 1.22 -6.09 -4.75
C ILE A 64 0.83 -5.81 -6.20
N ARG A 65 0.06 -6.72 -6.79
CA ARG A 65 -0.41 -6.58 -8.17
C ARG A 65 -1.86 -6.13 -8.20
N PHE A 66 -2.12 -5.09 -8.97
CA PHE A 66 -3.43 -4.54 -9.28
C PHE A 66 -3.74 -4.91 -10.72
N PHE A 67 -4.71 -5.79 -10.92
CA PHE A 67 -5.11 -6.23 -12.24
C PHE A 67 -6.11 -5.23 -12.86
N PRO A 68 -6.15 -5.10 -14.19
CA PRO A 68 -7.08 -4.20 -14.88
C PRO A 68 -8.56 -4.56 -14.64
N THR A 69 -8.84 -5.81 -14.27
CA THR A 69 -10.18 -6.28 -13.85
C THR A 69 -10.62 -5.71 -12.49
N GLY A 70 -9.72 -5.04 -11.77
CA GLY A 70 -9.95 -4.57 -10.40
C GLY A 70 -9.69 -5.63 -9.33
N VAL A 71 -9.24 -6.83 -9.71
CA VAL A 71 -8.72 -7.83 -8.77
C VAL A 71 -7.37 -7.34 -8.23
N ILE A 72 -7.09 -7.60 -6.95
CA ILE A 72 -5.80 -7.28 -6.32
C ILE A 72 -5.26 -8.54 -5.64
N SER A 73 -3.94 -8.76 -5.70
CA SER A 73 -3.29 -9.75 -4.84
C SER A 73 -3.51 -9.37 -3.38
N PRO A 74 -4.21 -10.18 -2.56
CA PRO A 74 -4.51 -9.83 -1.19
C PRO A 74 -3.22 -9.62 -0.41
N THR A 75 -3.16 -8.53 0.33
CA THR A 75 -1.98 -8.22 1.13
C THR A 75 -2.37 -7.38 2.33
N THR A 76 -1.51 -7.36 3.33
CA THR A 76 -1.61 -6.43 4.45
C THR A 76 -0.30 -5.66 4.54
N ILE A 77 -0.42 -4.34 4.49
CA ILE A 77 0.68 -3.41 4.68
C ILE A 77 0.67 -2.99 6.14
N GLU A 78 1.74 -3.28 6.86
CA GLU A 78 1.89 -2.86 8.26
C GLU A 78 2.72 -1.58 8.33
N ILE A 79 2.21 -0.59 9.04
CA ILE A 79 2.83 0.72 9.20
C ILE A 79 3.00 0.93 10.69
N HIS A 80 4.24 0.82 11.14
CA HIS A 80 4.61 0.95 12.53
C HIS A 80 4.97 2.40 12.83
N SER A 81 4.63 2.84 14.03
CA SER A 81 5.03 4.13 14.59
C SER A 81 5.30 3.93 16.07
N ARG A 82 5.92 4.92 16.74
CA ARG A 82 6.29 4.80 18.15
C ARG A 82 5.16 4.43 19.12
N THR A 83 3.90 4.69 18.76
CA THR A 83 2.75 4.51 19.66
C THR A 83 1.63 3.64 19.09
N ARG A 84 1.73 3.24 17.81
CA ARG A 84 0.68 2.49 17.14
C ARG A 84 1.19 1.76 15.91
N THR A 85 0.50 0.68 15.59
CA THR A 85 0.67 -0.10 14.37
C THR A 85 -0.61 -0.03 13.57
N CYS A 86 -0.52 0.51 12.35
CA CYS A 86 -1.63 0.59 11.42
C CYS A 86 -1.51 -0.49 10.35
N LEU A 87 -2.56 -1.29 10.19
CA LEU A 87 -2.69 -2.34 9.20
C LEU A 87 -3.58 -1.84 8.07
N VAL A 88 -3.09 -1.89 6.84
CA VAL A 88 -3.88 -1.61 5.63
C VAL A 88 -4.00 -2.90 4.83
N THR A 89 -5.19 -3.48 4.83
CA THR A 89 -5.49 -4.73 4.15
C THR A 89 -6.15 -4.46 2.80
N LEU A 90 -5.58 -5.05 1.75
CA LEU A 90 -6.12 -5.09 0.40
C LEU A 90 -6.79 -6.45 0.19
N SER A 91 -8.07 -6.44 -0.15
CA SER A 91 -8.83 -7.66 -0.47
C SER A 91 -8.75 -8.02 -1.97
N LEU A 92 -9.11 -9.27 -2.30
CA LEU A 92 -9.17 -9.76 -3.69
C LEU A 92 -9.96 -8.84 -4.63
N ARG A 93 -11.03 -8.20 -4.15
CA ARG A 93 -11.91 -7.31 -4.96
C ARG A 93 -11.46 -5.85 -4.94
N GLY A 94 -10.26 -5.59 -4.44
CA GLY A 94 -9.70 -4.25 -4.31
C GLY A 94 -10.37 -3.35 -3.28
N ARG A 95 -11.12 -3.92 -2.32
CA ARG A 95 -11.51 -3.16 -1.14
C ARG A 95 -10.29 -2.97 -0.25
N ILE A 96 -10.05 -1.72 0.12
CA ILE A 96 -9.01 -1.29 1.06
C ILE A 96 -9.66 -1.15 2.43
N ARG A 97 -9.16 -1.87 3.41
CA ARG A 97 -9.55 -1.73 4.82
C ARG A 97 -8.35 -1.27 5.61
N ASP A 98 -8.59 -0.47 6.62
CA ASP A 98 -7.53 -0.03 7.51
C ASP A 98 -7.95 -0.17 8.97
N ARG A 99 -6.99 -0.47 9.84
CA ARG A 99 -7.17 -0.57 11.28
C ARG A 99 -5.88 -0.13 11.96
N CYS A 100 -5.96 0.67 13.02
CA CYS A 100 -4.79 0.98 13.85
C CYS A 100 -4.95 0.35 15.24
N ILE A 101 -3.87 -0.21 15.76
CA ILE A 101 -3.75 -0.83 17.08
C ILE A 101 -2.73 0.01 17.86
N PHE A 102 -3.03 0.37 19.10
CA PHE A 102 -2.07 1.06 19.95
C PHE A 102 -1.10 0.03 20.55
N GLU A 103 0.20 0.27 20.38
CA GLU A 103 1.22 -0.51 21.06
C GLU A 103 1.51 0.20 22.38
N GLY A 104 1.01 -0.35 23.50
CA GLY A 104 1.30 0.18 24.83
C GLY A 104 0.10 0.57 25.71
N PHE A 105 -0.88 -0.32 25.84
CA PHE A 105 -1.70 -0.43 27.07
C PHE A 105 -2.02 -1.90 27.33
N THR A 106 -1.02 -2.67 27.79
CA THR A 106 -1.31 -3.84 28.64
C THR A 106 -1.71 -3.29 30.01
N VAL A 107 -3.01 -3.21 30.27
CA VAL A 107 -3.53 -3.15 31.64
C VAL A 107 -3.61 -4.59 32.11
N GLY A 108 -2.89 -4.94 33.17
CA GLY A 108 -2.93 -6.27 33.79
C GLY A 108 -1.55 -6.75 34.21
#